data_AF-A0A8J7UAE3-F1
#
_entry.id   AF-A0A8J7UAE3-F1
#
_cell.length_a   1.000
_cell.length_b   1.000
_cell.length_c   1.000
_cell.angle_alpha   90.00
_cell.angle_beta   90.00
_cell.angle_gamma   90.00
#
_symmetry.space_group_name_H-M   'P 1'
#
loop_
_entity.id
_entity.type
_entity.pdbx_description
1 polymer ?
#
loop_
_entity_poly.entity_id
_entity_poly.type
_entity_poly.pdbx_seq_one_letter_code
_entity_poly.pdbx_strand_id
1 'polypeptide(L)'
;MVGYDEDDGTVFFMDPWDRDLGKVANPDGTTTWSIADFLDSWNYEGYGSPGPYWGAIMLPWSIELFVAGKRAAGSAIKVTAIITYPCPEPFDRSNYPASDAYAEILLPADMSVKGPSRINLGTVLAGDSVKVSWNVLLSKGAANSIISVVAGGFVSGNVPEEGWKGGVCYPPYEYVDEIGGEASVTL
;
A
#
# COMPACT_ATOMS: atom_id res chain seq x y z
N MET A 1 -4.38 11.99 0.31
CA MET A 1 -4.67 12.09 -1.13
C MET A 1 -4.49 10.70 -1.69
N VAL A 2 -5.54 10.12 -2.28
CA VAL A 2 -5.44 8.85 -3.00
C VAL A 2 -4.96 9.19 -4.40
N GLY A 3 -3.92 8.52 -4.89
CA GLY A 3 -3.27 8.84 -6.17
C GLY A 3 -4.06 8.42 -7.41
N TYR A 4 -5.26 7.87 -7.24
CA TYR A 4 -6.11 7.38 -8.32
C TYR A 4 -7.59 7.38 -7.89
N ASP A 5 -8.48 7.34 -8.88
CA ASP A 5 -9.92 7.15 -8.74
C ASP A 5 -10.37 6.12 -9.79
N GLU A 6 -10.85 4.95 -9.33
CA GLU A 6 -11.31 3.87 -10.22
C GLU A 6 -12.65 4.19 -10.87
N ASP A 7 -13.55 4.88 -10.17
CA ASP A 7 -14.89 5.18 -10.66
C ASP A 7 -14.81 6.18 -11.82
N ASP A 8 -13.93 7.17 -11.69
CA ASP A 8 -13.65 8.15 -12.74
C ASP A 8 -12.56 7.68 -13.74
N GLY A 9 -11.87 6.58 -13.45
CA GLY A 9 -10.79 6.04 -14.29
C GLY A 9 -9.61 6.99 -14.44
N THR A 10 -9.21 7.66 -13.36
CA THR A 10 -8.18 8.70 -13.37
C THR A 10 -7.04 8.43 -12.40
N VAL A 11 -5.88 9.01 -12.70
CA VAL A 11 -4.69 9.02 -11.83
C VAL A 11 -4.32 10.47 -11.55
N PHE A 12 -3.98 10.76 -10.29
CA PHE A 12 -3.53 12.07 -9.81
C PHE A 12 -2.07 11.97 -9.41
N PHE A 13 -1.24 12.82 -9.99
CA PHE A 13 0.16 12.89 -9.63
C PHE A 13 0.66 14.32 -9.69
N MET A 14 1.69 14.58 -8.89
CA MET A 14 2.42 15.85 -8.94
C MET A 14 3.57 15.61 -9.94
N ASP A 15 3.51 16.20 -11.13
CA ASP A 15 4.58 16.05 -12.13
C ASP A 15 5.49 17.30 -12.15
N PRO A 16 6.75 17.19 -11.71
CA PRO A 16 7.74 18.25 -11.89
C PRO A 16 8.47 18.27 -13.25
N TRP A 17 8.15 17.41 -14.23
CA TRP A 17 9.10 17.07 -15.33
C TRP A 17 8.61 17.20 -16.78
N ASP A 18 7.68 18.11 -17.11
CA ASP A 18 7.37 18.52 -18.51
C ASP A 18 7.02 17.32 -19.46
N ARG A 19 6.72 16.16 -18.87
CA ARG A 19 6.18 14.95 -19.52
C ARG A 19 4.66 14.88 -19.36
N ASP A 20 4.09 15.92 -18.77
CA ASP A 20 2.67 16.14 -18.59
C ASP A 20 1.92 16.27 -19.94
N LEU A 21 2.58 16.17 -21.09
CA LEU A 21 2.02 16.38 -22.43
C LEU A 21 1.35 17.77 -22.55
N GLY A 22 1.81 18.75 -21.77
CA GLY A 22 1.21 20.08 -21.67
C GLY A 22 -0.14 20.10 -20.94
N LYS A 23 -0.44 19.08 -20.12
CA LYS A 23 -1.65 19.04 -19.29
C LYS A 23 -1.55 20.11 -18.19
N VAL A 24 -2.57 20.96 -18.11
CA VAL A 24 -2.62 22.03 -17.11
C VAL A 24 -2.73 21.43 -15.71
N ALA A 25 -1.84 21.83 -14.81
CA ALA A 25 -1.94 21.49 -13.39
C ALA A 25 -3.20 22.09 -12.77
N ASN A 26 -3.86 21.29 -11.92
CA ASN A 26 -4.98 21.70 -11.09
C ASN A 26 -4.56 22.79 -10.08
N PRO A 27 -5.52 23.53 -9.49
CA PRO A 27 -5.21 24.56 -8.49
C PRO A 27 -4.44 24.06 -7.26
N ASP A 28 -4.48 22.76 -6.97
CA ASP A 28 -3.75 22.11 -5.88
C ASP A 28 -2.35 21.60 -6.29
N GLY A 29 -1.92 21.85 -7.54
CA GLY A 29 -0.62 21.45 -8.08
C GLY A 29 -0.57 20.02 -8.62
N THR A 30 -1.67 19.26 -8.56
CA THR A 30 -1.77 17.93 -9.16
C THR A 30 -2.06 18.03 -10.66
N THR A 31 -1.69 17.00 -11.42
CA THR A 31 -2.13 16.82 -12.80
C THR A 31 -3.02 15.58 -12.83
N THR A 32 -4.18 15.68 -13.48
CA THR A 32 -5.14 14.58 -13.64
C THR A 32 -5.02 13.96 -15.02
N TRP A 33 -4.79 12.67 -15.07
CA TRP A 33 -4.71 11.89 -16.30
C TRP A 33 -5.76 10.80 -16.31
N SER A 34 -6.25 10.43 -17.49
CA SER A 34 -6.99 9.18 -17.63
C SER A 34 -6.03 8.00 -17.43
N ILE A 35 -6.53 6.86 -16.96
CA ILE A 35 -5.72 5.63 -16.85
C ILE A 35 -5.11 5.25 -18.21
N ALA A 36 -5.84 5.44 -19.32
CA ALA A 36 -5.32 5.16 -20.65
C ALA A 36 -4.13 6.05 -21.02
N ASP A 37 -4.26 7.37 -20.84
CA ASP A 37 -3.15 8.30 -21.08
C ASP A 37 -1.95 7.95 -20.19
N PHE A 38 -2.22 7.60 -18.93
CA PHE A 38 -1.18 7.23 -17.99
C PHE A 38 -0.43 6.00 -18.48
N LEU A 39 -1.12 4.92 -18.85
CA LEU A 39 -0.45 3.73 -19.41
C LEU A 39 0.39 4.09 -20.63
N ASP A 40 -0.17 4.86 -21.57
CA ASP A 40 0.55 5.23 -22.78
C ASP A 40 1.82 6.04 -22.47
N SER A 41 1.86 6.87 -21.42
CA SER A 41 3.10 7.58 -21.03
C SER A 41 3.98 6.82 -20.05
N TRP A 42 3.42 5.85 -19.33
CA TRP A 42 4.06 5.07 -18.28
C TRP A 42 4.96 3.96 -18.83
N ASN A 43 5.43 4.10 -20.07
CA ASN A 43 6.40 3.19 -20.67
C ASN A 43 7.79 3.85 -20.81
N TYR A 44 8.81 3.00 -20.86
CA TYR A 44 10.21 3.41 -20.95
C TYR A 44 10.59 3.98 -22.31
N GLU A 45 9.93 3.55 -23.38
CA GLU A 45 10.32 3.84 -24.78
C GLU A 45 9.69 5.13 -25.35
N GLY A 46 8.59 5.62 -24.77
CA GLY A 46 7.88 6.83 -25.17
C GLY A 46 6.37 6.64 -25.38
N TYR A 47 5.62 7.75 -25.39
CA TYR A 47 4.14 7.73 -25.44
C TYR A 47 3.58 6.82 -26.55
N GLY A 48 2.76 5.83 -26.18
CA GLY A 48 2.12 4.88 -27.08
C GLY A 48 2.99 3.68 -27.51
N SER A 49 4.17 3.47 -26.91
CA SER A 49 5.00 2.28 -27.16
C SER A 49 4.47 1.04 -26.42
N PRO A 50 4.55 -0.19 -27.00
CA PRO A 50 4.04 -1.40 -26.38
C PRO A 50 4.85 -1.97 -25.21
N GLY A 51 5.98 -1.37 -24.79
CA GLY A 51 6.67 -1.80 -23.58
C GLY A 51 8.03 -1.13 -23.34
N PRO A 52 8.77 -1.56 -22.29
CA PRO A 52 8.23 -1.99 -20.99
C PRO A 52 7.59 -0.81 -20.22
N TYR A 53 6.77 -1.09 -19.20
CA TYR A 53 6.20 -0.07 -18.32
C TYR A 53 7.05 0.16 -17.07
N TRP A 54 7.03 1.38 -16.52
CA TRP A 54 7.63 1.64 -15.20
C TRP A 54 6.94 0.82 -14.11
N GLY A 55 7.64 0.60 -13.00
CA GLY A 55 7.06 -0.13 -11.88
C GLY A 55 6.14 0.72 -11.03
N ALA A 56 4.91 0.26 -10.84
CA ALA A 56 3.89 0.91 -10.03
C ALA A 56 3.52 0.01 -8.85
N ILE A 57 3.67 0.54 -7.63
CA ILE A 57 3.26 -0.10 -6.39
C ILE A 57 2.16 0.75 -5.77
N MET A 58 1.08 0.10 -5.31
CA MET A 58 -0.10 0.80 -4.81
C MET A 58 -0.12 0.85 -3.28
N LEU A 59 -0.31 2.05 -2.76
CA LEU A 59 -0.26 2.39 -1.34
C LEU A 59 -1.39 3.37 -0.96
N PRO A 60 -1.82 3.39 0.32
CA PRO A 60 -1.44 2.45 1.38
C PRO A 60 -2.16 1.09 1.23
N TRP A 61 -1.71 0.09 1.98
CA TRP A 61 -2.50 -1.15 2.15
C TRP A 61 -3.81 -0.84 2.88
N SER A 62 -4.89 -1.52 2.51
CA SER A 62 -6.18 -1.39 3.19
C SER A 62 -6.26 -2.37 4.35
N ILE A 63 -6.73 -1.90 5.51
CA ILE A 63 -6.85 -2.70 6.73
C ILE A 63 -8.23 -2.51 7.35
N GLU A 64 -9.04 -3.57 7.36
CA GLU A 64 -10.33 -3.61 8.03
C GLU A 64 -10.20 -4.28 9.40
N LEU A 65 -10.66 -3.61 10.46
CA LEU A 65 -10.56 -4.08 11.84
C LEU A 65 -11.91 -4.48 12.42
N PHE A 66 -11.95 -5.68 12.99
CA PHE A 66 -13.11 -6.22 13.70
C PHE A 66 -12.74 -6.58 15.12
N VAL A 67 -13.53 -6.13 16.09
CA VAL A 67 -13.31 -6.42 17.51
C VAL A 67 -14.51 -7.10 18.11
N ALA A 68 -14.31 -8.28 18.71
CA ALA A 68 -15.35 -9.06 19.36
C ALA A 68 -14.94 -9.44 20.80
N GLY A 69 -15.91 -9.47 21.72
CA GLY A 69 -15.71 -9.88 23.11
C GLY A 69 -16.16 -8.84 24.12
N LYS A 70 -16.06 -9.20 25.41
CA LYS A 70 -16.42 -8.31 26.52
C LYS A 70 -15.29 -7.29 26.74
N ARG A 71 -15.62 -6.01 26.94
CA ARG A 71 -14.65 -4.91 27.15
C ARG A 71 -14.39 -4.58 28.62
N ALA A 72 -14.47 -5.60 29.48
CA ALA A 72 -14.33 -5.43 30.93
C ALA A 72 -12.89 -5.72 31.40
N ALA A 73 -12.51 -5.14 32.54
CA ALA A 73 -11.24 -5.48 33.16
C ALA A 73 -11.12 -6.99 33.42
N GLY A 74 -9.95 -7.56 33.14
CA GLY A 74 -9.64 -8.98 33.28
C GLY A 74 -10.20 -9.89 32.17
N SER A 75 -10.90 -9.34 31.18
CA SER A 75 -11.43 -10.11 30.05
C SER A 75 -10.48 -10.12 28.84
N ALA A 76 -10.84 -10.93 27.83
CA ALA A 76 -10.12 -11.00 26.57
C ALA A 76 -11.06 -10.60 25.42
N ILE A 77 -10.53 -9.80 24.49
CA ILE A 77 -11.17 -9.50 23.22
C ILE A 77 -10.40 -10.15 22.08
N LYS A 78 -11.09 -10.45 20.99
CA LYS A 78 -10.49 -10.88 19.73
C LYS A 78 -10.47 -9.70 18.78
N VAL A 79 -9.27 -9.34 18.33
CA VAL A 79 -9.05 -8.35 17.26
C VAL A 79 -8.71 -9.12 16.00
N THR A 80 -9.47 -8.91 14.94
CA THR A 80 -9.28 -9.52 13.62
C THR A 80 -9.01 -8.41 12.62
N ALA A 81 -7.92 -8.54 11.85
CA ALA A 81 -7.62 -7.65 10.74
C ALA A 81 -7.76 -8.41 9.42
N ILE A 82 -8.42 -7.79 8.45
CA ILE A 82 -8.36 -8.18 7.04
C ILE A 82 -7.49 -7.15 6.35
N ILE A 83 -6.35 -7.60 5.82
CA ILE A 83 -5.30 -6.76 5.26
C ILE A 83 -5.27 -7.02 3.76
N THR A 84 -5.41 -5.98 2.95
CA THR A 84 -5.43 -6.06 1.50
C THR A 84 -4.30 -5.24 0.92
N TYR A 85 -3.42 -5.89 0.15
CA TYR A 85 -2.44 -5.19 -0.68
C TYR A 85 -3.13 -4.82 -2.00
N PRO A 86 -3.43 -3.54 -2.27
CA PRO A 86 -4.22 -3.17 -3.45
C PRO A 86 -3.51 -3.48 -4.78
N CYS A 87 -4.32 -3.78 -5.80
CA CYS A 87 -3.89 -3.85 -7.19
C CYS A 87 -5.11 -3.48 -8.06
N PRO A 88 -5.36 -2.18 -8.29
CA PRO A 88 -6.44 -1.74 -9.15
C PRO A 88 -6.15 -2.17 -10.58
N GLU A 89 -7.20 -2.31 -11.39
CA GLU A 89 -7.01 -2.52 -12.82
C GLU A 89 -6.40 -1.25 -13.45
N PRO A 90 -5.54 -1.37 -14.48
CA PRO A 90 -5.15 -2.59 -15.19
C PRO A 90 -3.75 -3.10 -14.77
N PHE A 91 -3.34 -2.85 -13.52
CA PHE A 91 -2.01 -3.22 -13.07
C PHE A 91 -1.88 -4.75 -12.94
N ASP A 92 -0.75 -5.29 -13.39
CA ASP A 92 -0.48 -6.72 -13.29
C ASP A 92 -0.12 -7.12 -11.85
N ARG A 93 -0.96 -7.96 -11.28
CA ARG A 93 -0.86 -8.50 -9.92
C ARG A 93 0.45 -9.25 -9.65
N SER A 94 1.12 -9.74 -10.69
CA SER A 94 2.34 -10.56 -10.60
C SER A 94 3.64 -9.75 -10.55
N ASN A 95 3.61 -8.45 -10.90
CA ASN A 95 4.83 -7.67 -11.08
C ASN A 95 5.47 -7.20 -9.77
N TYR A 96 4.70 -7.08 -8.69
CA TYR A 96 5.18 -6.49 -7.42
C TYR A 96 4.70 -7.28 -6.19
N PRO A 97 5.09 -8.56 -6.02
CA PRO A 97 4.77 -9.30 -4.80
C PRO A 97 5.48 -8.67 -3.60
N ALA A 98 4.76 -8.50 -2.48
CA ALA A 98 5.35 -8.04 -1.23
C ALA A 98 5.99 -9.22 -0.50
N SER A 99 7.31 -9.20 -0.32
CA SER A 99 8.07 -10.17 0.48
C SER A 99 8.20 -9.74 1.93
N ASP A 100 8.51 -10.70 2.81
CA ASP A 100 8.64 -10.49 4.26
C ASP A 100 7.47 -9.69 4.86
N ALA A 101 6.29 -9.92 4.31
CA ALA A 101 5.09 -9.22 4.70
C ALA A 101 4.75 -9.55 6.15
N TYR A 102 4.22 -8.57 6.87
CA TYR A 102 3.93 -8.67 8.28
C TYR A 102 2.65 -7.92 8.64
N ALA A 103 2.07 -8.32 9.77
CA ALA A 103 1.02 -7.58 10.45
C ALA A 103 1.39 -7.46 11.94
N GLU A 104 1.28 -6.27 12.50
CA GLU A 104 1.61 -6.01 13.89
C GLU A 104 0.50 -5.23 14.59
N ILE A 105 0.04 -5.74 15.74
CA ILE A 105 -0.92 -5.06 16.59
C ILE A 105 -0.18 -4.16 17.59
N LEU A 106 -0.55 -2.89 17.63
CA LEU A 106 -0.05 -1.89 18.57
C LEU A 106 -1.13 -1.64 19.62
N LEU A 107 -0.75 -1.80 20.89
CA LEU A 107 -1.66 -1.79 22.02
C LEU A 107 -1.25 -0.71 23.04
N PRO A 108 -2.22 -0.10 23.74
CA PRO A 108 -1.93 0.77 24.87
C PRO A 108 -1.38 -0.05 26.05
N ALA A 109 -0.75 0.64 27.00
CA ALA A 109 -0.03 0.02 28.13
C ALA A 109 -0.90 -0.87 29.04
N ASP A 110 -2.22 -0.70 29.02
CA ASP A 110 -3.18 -1.46 29.82
C ASP A 110 -3.72 -2.71 29.09
N MET A 111 -3.17 -3.03 27.91
CA MET A 111 -3.54 -4.20 27.12
C MET A 111 -2.30 -5.04 26.78
N SER A 112 -2.51 -6.34 26.58
CA SER A 112 -1.44 -7.23 26.13
C SER A 112 -1.98 -8.32 25.22
N VAL A 113 -1.16 -8.76 24.27
CA VAL A 113 -1.50 -9.85 23.37
C VAL A 113 -1.14 -11.19 23.99
N LYS A 114 -2.01 -12.20 23.82
CA LYS A 114 -1.69 -13.59 24.14
C LYS A 114 -1.00 -14.23 22.93
N GLY A 115 0.33 -14.13 22.88
CA GLY A 115 1.16 -14.63 21.77
C GLY A 115 2.03 -13.53 21.18
N PRO A 116 2.48 -13.65 19.93
CA PRO A 116 3.24 -12.60 19.27
C PRO A 116 2.34 -11.42 18.88
N SER A 117 2.83 -10.18 19.03
CA SER A 117 2.17 -8.97 18.51
C SER A 117 2.32 -8.87 16.99
N ARG A 118 3.48 -9.30 16.46
CA ARG A 118 3.78 -9.32 15.03
C ARG A 118 3.66 -10.72 14.45
N ILE A 119 2.92 -10.84 13.35
CA ILE A 119 2.70 -12.08 12.59
C ILE A 119 3.40 -11.93 11.23
N ASN A 120 4.19 -12.92 10.85
CA ASN A 120 4.78 -13.02 9.52
C ASN A 120 3.73 -13.58 8.56
N LEU A 121 3.49 -12.88 7.46
CA LEU A 121 2.53 -13.22 6.40
C LEU A 121 3.21 -13.87 5.19
N GLY A 122 4.55 -13.89 5.15
CA GLY A 122 5.34 -14.42 4.05
C GLY A 122 5.29 -13.50 2.83
N THR A 123 4.88 -14.05 1.69
CA THR A 123 4.69 -13.29 0.46
C THR A 123 3.21 -12.99 0.26
N VAL A 124 2.87 -11.74 -0.03
CA VAL A 124 1.50 -11.30 -0.37
C VAL A 124 1.52 -10.73 -1.79
N LEU A 125 0.72 -11.29 -2.69
CA LEU A 125 0.61 -10.77 -4.05
C LEU A 125 -0.24 -9.51 -4.07
N ALA A 126 0.00 -8.64 -5.06
CA ALA A 126 -0.84 -7.47 -5.26
C ALA A 126 -2.29 -7.92 -5.57
N GLY A 127 -3.26 -7.26 -4.97
CA GLY A 127 -4.69 -7.58 -5.04
C GLY A 127 -5.16 -8.67 -4.07
N ASP A 128 -4.26 -9.33 -3.33
CA ASP A 128 -4.66 -10.34 -2.35
C ASP A 128 -5.00 -9.74 -0.98
N SER A 129 -5.82 -10.49 -0.23
CA SER A 129 -6.14 -10.20 1.17
C SER A 129 -5.71 -11.33 2.09
N VAL A 130 -5.16 -10.97 3.25
CA VAL A 130 -4.78 -11.90 4.32
C VAL A 130 -5.55 -11.55 5.59
N LYS A 131 -6.02 -12.58 6.30
CA LYS A 131 -6.74 -12.43 7.56
C LYS A 131 -5.89 -12.89 8.72
N VAL A 132 -5.72 -12.02 9.72
CA VAL A 132 -5.01 -12.32 10.97
C VAL A 132 -5.87 -12.02 12.18
N SER A 133 -5.52 -12.59 13.33
CA SER A 133 -6.25 -12.33 14.58
C SER A 133 -5.37 -12.45 15.81
N TRP A 134 -5.62 -11.57 16.77
CA TRP A 134 -4.99 -11.54 18.08
C TRP A 134 -6.03 -11.68 19.18
N ASN A 135 -5.66 -12.37 20.25
CA ASN A 135 -6.41 -12.36 21.49
C ASN A 135 -5.75 -11.37 22.45
N VAL A 136 -6.45 -10.29 22.78
CA VAL A 136 -5.94 -9.18 23.60
C VAL A 136 -6.56 -9.25 24.98
N LEU A 137 -5.72 -9.31 26.01
CA LEU A 137 -6.07 -9.27 27.42
C LEU A 137 -6.17 -7.83 27.89
N LEU A 138 -7.21 -7.55 28.66
CA LEU A 138 -7.52 -6.22 29.17
C LEU A 138 -7.19 -6.16 30.67
N SER A 139 -6.17 -5.40 31.06
CA SER A 139 -5.85 -5.22 32.50
C SER A 139 -6.86 -4.29 33.19
N LYS A 140 -7.45 -3.36 32.44
CA LYS A 140 -8.53 -2.45 32.84
C LYS A 140 -9.69 -2.54 31.84
N GLY A 141 -10.79 -1.85 32.10
CA GLY A 141 -11.84 -1.70 31.07
C GLY A 141 -11.27 -0.95 29.86
N ALA A 142 -11.71 -1.31 28.65
CA ALA A 142 -11.12 -0.82 27.41
C ALA A 142 -11.82 0.41 26.81
N ALA A 143 -12.66 1.10 27.57
CA ALA A 143 -13.44 2.22 27.05
C ALA A 143 -12.53 3.38 26.61
N ASN A 144 -12.68 3.84 25.36
CA ASN A 144 -11.88 4.87 24.70
C ASN A 144 -10.42 4.49 24.44
N SER A 145 -10.04 3.23 24.63
CA SER A 145 -8.72 2.76 24.25
C SER A 145 -8.63 2.59 22.73
N ILE A 146 -7.49 2.98 22.16
CA ILE A 146 -7.23 2.85 20.71
C ILE A 146 -6.34 1.62 20.49
N ILE A 147 -6.77 0.75 19.60
CA ILE A 147 -5.95 -0.34 19.07
C ILE A 147 -5.58 0.01 17.64
N SER A 148 -4.30 -0.04 17.30
CA SER A 148 -3.83 0.10 15.93
C SER A 148 -3.29 -1.22 15.39
N VAL A 149 -3.39 -1.42 14.09
CA VAL A 149 -2.72 -2.49 13.37
C VAL A 149 -1.96 -1.84 12.21
N VAL A 150 -0.68 -2.16 12.14
CA VAL A 150 0.17 -1.83 10.99
C VAL A 150 0.41 -3.10 10.19
N ALA A 151 0.42 -3.00 8.88
CA ALA A 151 0.79 -4.09 7.99
C ALA A 151 1.68 -3.57 6.88
N GLY A 152 2.63 -4.38 6.45
CA GLY A 152 3.54 -3.98 5.38
C GLY A 152 4.43 -5.12 4.93
N GLY A 153 5.36 -4.81 4.04
CA GLY A 153 6.34 -5.74 3.47
C GLY A 153 7.30 -4.99 2.57
N PHE A 154 8.10 -5.73 1.82
CA PHE A 154 9.09 -5.16 0.91
C PHE A 154 8.78 -5.55 -0.53
N VAL A 155 8.99 -4.61 -1.45
CA VAL A 155 8.99 -4.85 -2.89
C VAL A 155 10.35 -4.51 -3.43
N SER A 156 10.86 -5.35 -4.32
CA SER A 156 12.18 -5.18 -4.92
C SER A 156 12.09 -5.27 -6.42
N GLY A 157 12.89 -4.48 -7.11
CA GLY A 157 13.00 -4.54 -8.55
C GLY A 157 14.31 -3.93 -9.03
N ASN A 158 14.39 -3.77 -10.35
CA ASN A 158 15.50 -3.08 -10.98
C ASN A 158 15.00 -2.19 -12.10
N VAL A 159 15.73 -1.12 -12.34
CA VAL A 159 15.59 -0.26 -13.50
C VAL A 159 16.79 -0.54 -14.41
N PRO A 160 16.57 -1.04 -15.63
CA PRO A 160 17.64 -1.29 -16.58
C PRO A 160 18.25 0.02 -17.10
N GLU A 161 19.41 -0.08 -17.73
CA GLU A 161 19.99 1.05 -18.46
C GLU A 161 19.11 1.34 -19.68
N GLU A 162 18.60 2.57 -19.81
CA GLU A 162 17.76 2.97 -20.93
C GLU A 162 18.22 4.31 -21.53
N GLY A 163 18.23 4.36 -22.86
CA GLY A 163 18.65 5.52 -23.62
C GLY A 163 17.50 6.48 -23.88
N TRP A 164 17.68 7.78 -23.63
CA TRP A 164 16.69 8.79 -24.02
C TRP A 164 17.28 9.72 -25.09
N LYS A 165 16.62 9.82 -26.25
CA LYS A 165 17.00 10.70 -27.37
C LYS A 165 18.47 10.58 -27.81
N GLY A 166 19.02 9.37 -27.80
CA GLY A 166 20.38 9.08 -28.31
C GLY A 166 21.52 9.25 -27.30
N GLY A 167 21.22 9.38 -26.00
CA GLY A 167 22.20 9.32 -24.92
C GLY A 167 21.74 8.44 -23.76
N VAL A 168 22.69 8.02 -22.90
CA VAL A 168 22.39 7.32 -21.62
C VAL A 168 21.88 8.35 -20.63
N CYS A 169 20.66 8.20 -20.15
CA CYS A 169 20.04 9.20 -19.28
C CYS A 169 20.18 8.87 -17.79
N TYR A 170 20.14 7.59 -17.42
CA TYR A 170 20.26 7.15 -16.02
C TYR A 170 21.03 5.82 -15.94
N PRO A 171 21.93 5.67 -14.96
CA PRO A 171 22.57 4.38 -14.70
C PRO A 171 21.54 3.39 -14.16
N PRO A 172 21.69 2.09 -14.48
CA PRO A 172 20.83 1.05 -13.93
C PRO A 172 20.97 1.01 -12.40
N TYR A 173 19.87 0.69 -11.73
CA TYR A 173 19.88 0.49 -10.28
C TYR A 173 18.87 -0.56 -9.84
N GLU A 174 19.14 -1.18 -8.70
CA GLU A 174 18.21 -2.03 -7.98
C GLU A 174 17.57 -1.23 -6.85
N TYR A 175 16.33 -1.54 -6.51
CA TYR A 175 15.62 -0.91 -5.41
C TYR A 175 14.94 -1.95 -4.53
N VAL A 176 14.75 -1.55 -3.26
CA VAL A 176 13.92 -2.24 -2.28
C VAL A 176 13.17 -1.17 -1.51
N ASP A 177 11.85 -1.17 -1.62
CA ASP A 177 10.96 -0.22 -0.95
C ASP A 177 10.10 -0.94 0.10
N GLU A 178 9.92 -0.30 1.26
CA GLU A 178 8.95 -0.74 2.26
C GLU A 178 7.57 -0.17 1.91
N ILE A 179 6.57 -1.05 1.86
CA ILE A 179 5.19 -0.70 1.55
C ILE A 179 4.26 -1.18 2.67
N GLY A 180 3.13 -0.50 2.87
CA GLY A 180 2.20 -0.88 3.91
C GLY A 180 1.07 0.10 4.16
N GLY A 181 0.43 -0.06 5.31
CA GLY A 181 -0.67 0.76 5.79
C GLY A 181 -0.91 0.59 7.29
N GLU A 182 -1.73 1.47 7.85
CA GLU A 182 -2.17 1.44 9.24
C GLU A 182 -3.68 1.65 9.32
N ALA A 183 -4.33 0.97 10.24
CA ALA A 183 -5.69 1.28 10.68
C ALA A 183 -5.80 1.23 12.20
N SER A 184 -6.75 1.99 12.75
CA SER A 184 -7.01 2.04 14.18
C SER A 184 -8.50 1.94 14.47
N VAL A 185 -8.83 1.40 15.65
CA VAL A 185 -10.20 1.31 16.15
C VAL A 185 -10.26 1.72 17.62
N THR A 186 -11.28 2.50 17.97
CA THR A 186 -11.58 2.86 19.36
C THR A 186 -12.58 1.87 19.96
N LEU A 187 -12.30 1.42 21.18
CA LEU A 187 -13.12 0.48 21.96
C LEU A 187 -14.07 1.15 22.94
#